data_AF-A0A8R1EHA3-F1
#
_entry.id   AF-A0A8R1EHA3-F1
#
_cell.length_a   1.000
_cell.length_b   1.000
_cell.length_c   1.000
_cell.angle_alpha   90.00
_cell.angle_beta   90.00
_cell.angle_gamma   90.00
#
_symmetry.space_group_name_H-M   'P 1'
#
loop_
_entity.id
_entity.type
_entity.pdbx_description
1 polymer ?
#
loop_
_entity_poly.entity_id
_entity_poly.type
_entity_poly.pdbx_seq_one_letter_code
_entity_poly.pdbx_strand_id
1 'polypeptide(L)'
;MAIPADHHVTESKNGPYWGTSAKVWVAGCNAQERKEDYHSEMNAPLYEEYMMEEVIPVLKAIGTAEQRRVILVIDNASYHCRAIDKSPPINSRKRVLLDFLATHGINMNVRSKEPEIVQRLKTFIENNGVSSAFKKYVVDKFVRERGVTMVRLPPYHCFLSSIELMRAQLKQKVMASCSTKSSLEQKSGEG
;
A
#
# COMPACT_ATOMS: atom_id res chain seq x y z
N MET A 1 -3.56 -0.59 18.08
CA MET A 1 -4.50 0.54 17.94
C MET A 1 -5.74 -0.05 17.30
N ALA A 2 -6.93 0.14 17.88
CA ALA A 2 -8.10 -0.69 17.60
C ALA A 2 -8.72 -0.44 16.21
N ILE A 3 -9.24 -1.52 15.62
CA ILE A 3 -10.04 -1.55 14.39
C ILE A 3 -11.26 -0.60 14.57
N PRO A 4 -11.62 0.21 13.56
CA PRO A 4 -12.88 0.97 13.57
C PRO A 4 -14.08 0.04 13.81
N ALA A 5 -14.98 0.43 14.71
CA ALA A 5 -16.06 -0.42 15.23
C ALA A 5 -17.09 -0.90 14.19
N ASP A 6 -16.99 -0.40 12.95
CA ASP A 6 -17.90 -0.65 11.83
C ASP A 6 -17.35 -1.67 10.82
N HIS A 7 -16.17 -2.25 11.00
CA HIS A 7 -15.64 -3.28 10.10
C HIS A 7 -15.74 -4.66 10.74
N HIS A 8 -16.30 -5.63 10.01
CA HIS A 8 -16.34 -7.01 10.45
C HIS A 8 -15.53 -7.88 9.49
N VAL A 9 -14.81 -8.83 10.08
CA VAL A 9 -14.01 -9.77 9.33
C VAL A 9 -14.77 -11.07 9.20
N THR A 10 -14.93 -11.56 7.97
CA THR A 10 -15.58 -12.84 7.69
C THR A 10 -14.61 -13.77 6.99
N GLU A 11 -14.65 -15.06 7.36
CA GLU A 11 -13.97 -16.10 6.60
C GLU A 11 -14.95 -16.64 5.55
N SER A 12 -14.64 -16.48 4.27
CA SER A 12 -15.34 -17.22 3.22
C SER A 12 -14.72 -18.61 3.12
N LYS A 13 -15.48 -19.63 3.56
CA LYS A 13 -15.16 -21.03 3.28
C LYS A 13 -16.06 -21.49 2.13
N ASN A 14 -15.44 -21.80 0.99
CA ASN A 14 -16.02 -22.37 -0.23
C ASN A 14 -16.79 -21.38 -1.13
N GLY A 15 -16.06 -20.66 -1.98
CA GLY A 15 -16.61 -20.04 -3.19
C GLY A 15 -16.06 -20.73 -4.45
N PRO A 16 -16.83 -20.82 -5.55
CA PRO A 16 -16.46 -21.59 -6.76
C PRO A 16 -15.19 -21.10 -7.49
N TYR A 17 -14.61 -19.98 -7.06
CA TYR A 17 -13.47 -19.33 -7.73
C TYR A 17 -12.28 -19.06 -6.80
N TRP A 18 -12.33 -19.49 -5.54
CA TRP A 18 -11.31 -19.16 -4.55
C TRP A 18 -10.89 -20.41 -3.77
N GLY A 19 -9.58 -20.66 -3.66
CA GLY A 19 -9.03 -21.70 -2.78
C GLY A 19 -9.44 -21.50 -1.31
N THR A 20 -9.15 -22.48 -0.47
CA THR A 20 -9.65 -22.71 0.89
C THR A 20 -9.31 -21.68 1.97
N SER A 21 -9.05 -20.40 1.66
CA SER A 21 -9.14 -19.28 2.62
C SER A 21 -8.99 -17.94 1.91
N ALA A 22 -10.00 -17.08 2.01
CA ALA A 22 -9.80 -15.63 1.96
C ALA A 22 -10.55 -15.02 3.14
N LYS A 23 -9.79 -14.48 4.10
CA LYS A 23 -10.33 -13.60 5.12
C LYS A 23 -10.74 -12.31 4.43
N VAL A 24 -12.04 -12.06 4.36
CA VAL A 24 -12.62 -10.90 3.68
C VAL A 24 -12.99 -9.86 4.72
N TRP A 25 -12.47 -8.66 4.53
CA TRP A 25 -12.87 -7.49 5.29
C TRP A 25 -14.09 -6.88 4.61
N VAL A 26 -15.21 -6.84 5.33
CA VAL A 26 -16.46 -6.28 4.84
C VAL A 26 -16.75 -5.02 5.64
N ALA A 27 -16.86 -3.89 4.93
CA ALA A 27 -17.32 -2.65 5.53
C ALA A 27 -18.74 -2.85 6.08
N GLY A 28 -18.98 -2.49 7.33
CA GLY A 28 -20.27 -2.67 8.01
C GLY A 28 -21.27 -1.55 7.77
N CYS A 29 -21.08 -0.75 6.72
CA CYS A 29 -22.07 0.21 6.26
C CYS A 29 -23.17 -0.48 5.44
N ASN A 30 -24.38 0.09 5.49
CA ASN A 30 -25.52 -0.44 4.72
C ASN A 30 -25.23 -0.38 3.22
N ALA A 31 -25.74 -1.34 2.46
CA ALA A 31 -25.46 -1.45 1.02
C ALA A 31 -25.82 -0.18 0.23
N GLN A 32 -26.79 0.58 0.71
CA GLN A 32 -27.28 1.83 0.14
C GLN A 32 -26.42 3.06 0.50
N GLU A 33 -25.60 2.97 1.54
CA GLU A 33 -24.69 4.04 2.00
C GLU A 33 -23.27 3.86 1.45
N ARG A 34 -23.00 2.71 0.82
CA ARG A 34 -21.75 2.43 0.13
C ARG A 34 -21.56 3.42 -1.02
N LYS A 35 -20.60 4.32 -0.86
CA LYS A 35 -20.14 5.16 -1.96
C LYS A 35 -19.49 4.25 -3.00
N GLU A 36 -19.65 4.56 -4.28
CA GLU A 36 -18.92 3.86 -5.36
C GLU A 36 -17.40 3.94 -5.17
N ASP A 37 -16.94 4.91 -4.39
CA ASP A 37 -15.55 5.10 -3.99
C ASP A 37 -15.20 4.32 -2.71
N TYR A 38 -14.68 3.11 -2.90
CA TYR A 38 -14.12 2.25 -1.85
C TYR A 38 -12.90 2.86 -1.15
N HIS A 39 -12.32 3.96 -1.65
CA HIS A 39 -11.14 4.58 -1.02
C HIS A 39 -11.44 5.17 0.37
N SER A 40 -12.72 5.32 0.71
CA SER A 40 -13.15 5.71 2.06
C SER A 40 -13.14 4.55 3.07
N GLU A 41 -13.20 3.30 2.60
CA GLU A 41 -13.26 2.09 3.45
C GLU A 41 -11.86 1.55 3.79
N MET A 42 -10.87 1.77 2.92
CA MET A 42 -9.49 1.30 3.13
C MET A 42 -8.56 2.43 3.59
N ASN A 43 -7.91 2.25 4.74
CA ASN A 43 -6.95 3.21 5.29
C ASN A 43 -5.58 2.57 5.58
N ALA A 44 -4.57 3.40 5.85
CA ALA A 44 -3.20 2.92 6.06
C ALA A 44 -3.06 1.95 7.25
N PRO A 45 -3.61 2.24 8.46
CA PRO A 45 -3.58 1.30 9.58
C PRO A 45 -4.18 -0.07 9.23
N LEU A 46 -5.36 -0.09 8.62
CA LEU A 46 -6.04 -1.34 8.24
C LEU A 46 -5.25 -2.12 7.19
N TYR A 47 -4.74 -1.41 6.18
CA TYR A 47 -3.88 -2.01 5.16
C TYR A 47 -2.62 -2.63 5.78
N GLU A 48 -1.98 -1.93 6.71
CA GLU A 48 -0.79 -2.42 7.39
C GLU A 48 -1.09 -3.66 8.22
N GLU A 49 -2.13 -3.65 9.04
CA GLU A 49 -2.55 -4.83 9.83
C GLU A 49 -2.79 -6.04 8.92
N TYR A 50 -3.58 -5.86 7.85
CA TYR A 50 -3.84 -6.93 6.90
C TYR A 50 -2.57 -7.48 6.24
N MET A 51 -1.67 -6.59 5.81
CA MET A 51 -0.40 -7.01 5.21
C MET A 51 0.49 -7.76 6.20
N MET A 52 0.56 -7.26 7.44
CA MET A 52 1.47 -7.75 8.46
C MET A 52 1.04 -9.08 9.05
N GLU A 53 -0.26 -9.24 9.31
CA GLU A 53 -0.82 -10.39 10.02
C GLU A 53 -1.26 -11.50 9.06
N GLU A 54 -1.67 -11.18 7.82
CA GLU A 54 -2.24 -12.16 6.89
C GLU A 54 -1.34 -12.41 5.69
N VAL A 55 -1.06 -11.37 4.90
CA VAL A 55 -0.46 -11.53 3.56
C VAL A 55 1.01 -11.97 3.66
N ILE A 56 1.83 -11.24 4.41
CA ILE A 56 3.28 -11.46 4.44
C ILE A 56 3.64 -12.81 5.07
N PRO A 57 3.02 -13.26 6.18
CA PRO A 57 3.28 -14.60 6.73
C PRO A 57 2.99 -15.72 5.73
N VAL A 58 1.86 -15.63 5.00
CA VAL A 58 1.48 -16.62 3.98
C VAL A 58 2.50 -16.62 2.83
N LEU A 59 2.85 -15.45 2.29
CA LEU A 59 3.84 -15.34 1.22
C LEU A 59 5.19 -15.92 1.64
N LYS A 60 5.64 -15.65 2.87
CA LYS A 60 6.89 -16.20 3.40
C LYS A 60 6.83 -17.73 3.52
N ALA A 61 5.72 -18.28 4.00
CA ALA A 61 5.54 -19.73 4.12
C ALA A 61 5.59 -20.41 2.75
N ILE A 62 4.91 -19.85 1.75
CA ILE A 62 4.93 -20.34 0.36
C ILE A 62 6.36 -20.29 -0.20
N GLY A 63 7.03 -19.13 -0.10
CA GLY A 63 8.40 -18.98 -0.59
C GLY A 63 9.38 -19.95 0.06
N THR A 64 9.22 -20.22 1.36
CA THR A 64 10.04 -21.17 2.10
C THR A 64 9.78 -22.60 1.63
N ALA A 65 8.51 -23.00 1.51
CA ALA A 65 8.11 -24.33 1.06
C ALA A 65 8.57 -24.62 -0.37
N GLU A 66 8.50 -23.62 -1.25
CA GLU A 66 8.94 -23.73 -2.65
C GLU A 66 10.43 -23.47 -2.85
N GLN A 67 11.18 -23.11 -1.80
CA GLN A 67 12.58 -22.69 -1.88
C GLN A 67 12.81 -21.56 -2.91
N ARG A 68 11.88 -20.61 -2.99
CA ARG A 68 11.90 -19.50 -3.95
C ARG A 68 11.81 -18.16 -3.25
N ARG A 69 12.45 -17.16 -3.87
CA ARG A 69 12.26 -15.76 -3.48
C ARG A 69 10.88 -15.29 -3.91
N VAL A 70 10.12 -14.76 -2.96
CA VAL A 70 8.83 -14.12 -3.24
C VAL A 70 9.03 -12.63 -3.46
N ILE A 71 8.43 -12.13 -4.55
CA ILE A 71 8.40 -10.72 -4.90
C ILE A 71 6.95 -10.26 -4.86
N LEU A 72 6.66 -9.32 -3.97
CA LEU A 72 5.38 -8.63 -3.90
C LEU A 72 5.43 -7.37 -4.76
N VAL A 73 4.54 -7.27 -5.75
CA VAL A 73 4.40 -6.08 -6.60
C VAL A 73 3.19 -5.29 -6.13
N ILE A 74 3.37 -3.99 -5.85
CA ILE A 74 2.30 -3.12 -5.36
C ILE A 74 2.28 -1.76 -6.08
N ASP A 75 1.11 -1.15 -6.21
CA ASP A 75 0.99 0.21 -6.70
C ASP A 75 1.26 1.26 -5.58
N ASN A 76 1.00 2.53 -5.88
CA ASN A 76 1.31 3.65 -4.99
C ASN A 76 0.06 4.34 -4.43
N ALA A 77 -1.01 3.59 -4.16
CA ALA A 77 -2.15 4.15 -3.45
C ALA A 77 -1.70 4.77 -2.11
N SER A 78 -2.37 5.86 -1.70
CA SER A 78 -1.94 6.67 -0.54
C SER A 78 -1.82 5.85 0.74
N TYR A 79 -2.74 4.91 0.98
CA TYR A 79 -2.74 4.01 2.13
C TYR A 79 -1.62 2.96 2.10
N HIS A 80 -1.08 2.61 0.93
CA HIS A 80 0.13 1.78 0.83
C HIS A 80 1.41 2.54 1.13
N CYS A 81 1.37 3.86 1.05
CA CYS A 81 2.54 4.74 1.03
C CYS A 81 2.67 5.57 2.30
N ARG A 82 2.22 5.06 3.46
CA ARG A 82 2.45 5.74 4.73
C ARG A 82 3.95 5.79 5.00
N ALA A 83 4.52 6.99 4.94
CA ALA A 83 5.95 7.21 5.11
C ALA A 83 6.33 7.20 6.59
N ILE A 84 7.37 6.45 6.93
CA ILE A 84 8.03 6.46 8.25
C ILE A 84 9.24 7.39 8.28
N ASP A 85 9.80 7.68 7.11
CA ASP A 85 10.94 8.56 6.94
C ASP A 85 10.77 9.31 5.62
N LYS A 86 11.09 10.60 5.61
CA LYS A 86 11.04 11.46 4.42
C LYS A 86 11.90 12.69 4.63
N SER A 87 12.46 13.21 3.54
CA SER A 87 13.07 14.54 3.58
C SER A 87 12.04 15.59 4.03
N PRO A 88 12.41 16.53 4.90
CA PRO A 88 11.54 17.64 5.26
C PRO A 88 11.30 18.53 4.03
N PRO A 89 10.11 19.14 3.92
CA PRO A 89 9.87 20.22 2.96
C PRO A 89 10.88 21.36 3.12
N ILE A 90 11.25 22.02 2.01
CA ILE A 90 12.20 23.15 2.02
C ILE A 90 11.74 24.32 2.91
N ASN A 91 10.44 24.52 3.04
CA ASN A 91 9.82 25.54 3.89
C ASN A 91 9.65 25.10 5.36
N SER A 92 10.24 23.97 5.77
CA SER A 92 10.20 23.54 7.17
C SER A 92 11.02 24.49 8.05
N ARG A 93 10.72 24.48 9.34
CA ARG A 93 11.46 25.27 10.34
C ARG A 93 12.96 24.97 10.24
N LYS A 94 13.80 25.98 10.36
CA LYS A 94 15.27 25.87 10.34
C LYS A 94 15.82 24.69 11.14
N ARG A 95 15.32 24.48 12.36
CA ARG A 95 15.72 23.37 13.24
C ARG A 95 15.44 21.99 12.60
N VAL A 96 14.30 21.81 11.95
CA VAL A 96 13.94 20.56 11.28
C VAL A 96 14.90 20.26 10.13
N LEU A 97 15.30 21.29 9.38
CA LEU A 97 16.27 21.13 8.28
C LEU A 97 17.65 20.75 8.81
N LEU A 98 18.09 21.40 9.89
CA LEU A 98 19.37 21.11 10.55
C LEU A 98 19.38 19.69 11.14
N ASP A 99 18.32 19.29 11.85
CA ASP A 99 18.19 17.97 12.45
C ASP A 99 18.23 16.89 11.36
N PHE A 100 17.52 17.07 10.24
CA PHE A 100 17.55 16.13 9.11
C PHE A 100 18.96 16.00 8.49
N LEU A 101 19.65 17.13 8.29
CA LEU A 101 21.03 17.11 7.78
C LEU A 101 21.96 16.40 8.78
N ALA A 102 21.82 16.67 10.08
CA ALA A 102 22.61 16.04 11.12
C ALA A 102 22.38 14.52 11.20
N THR A 103 21.13 14.04 11.10
CA THR A 103 20.84 12.60 11.05
C THR A 103 21.44 11.90 9.83
N HIS A 104 21.78 12.66 8.78
CA HIS A 104 22.47 12.17 7.58
C HIS A 104 23.97 12.52 7.58
N GLY A 105 24.54 12.88 8.74
CA GLY A 105 25.98 13.13 8.90
C GLY A 105 26.46 14.51 8.43
N ILE A 106 25.55 15.44 8.13
CA ILE A 106 25.88 16.80 7.71
C ILE A 106 25.64 17.75 8.88
N ASN A 107 26.71 18.07 9.61
CA ASN A 107 26.65 19.05 10.67
C ASN A 107 26.81 20.47 10.10
N MET A 108 25.79 21.29 10.30
CA MET A 108 25.83 22.73 9.99
C MET A 108 25.81 23.54 11.28
N ASN A 109 26.35 24.76 11.21
CA ASN A 109 26.30 25.67 12.35
C ASN A 109 24.84 26.09 12.61
N VAL A 110 24.40 26.04 13.87
CA VAL A 110 23.06 26.48 14.28
C VAL A 110 22.82 27.95 13.94
N ARG A 111 23.89 28.76 13.80
CA ARG A 111 23.84 30.16 13.38
C ARG A 111 23.81 30.37 11.86
N SER A 112 23.96 29.32 11.04
CA SER A 112 23.88 29.42 9.56
C SER A 112 22.57 30.07 9.12
N LYS A 113 22.61 30.84 8.03
CA LYS A 113 21.42 31.53 7.52
C LYS A 113 20.49 30.52 6.83
N GLU A 114 19.18 30.77 6.84
CA GLU A 114 18.21 29.85 6.22
C GLU A 114 18.50 29.52 4.75
N PRO A 115 18.87 30.47 3.87
CA PRO A 115 19.20 30.16 2.48
C PRO A 115 20.37 29.19 2.33
N GLU A 116 21.37 29.27 3.21
CA GLU A 116 22.54 28.40 3.23
C GLU A 116 22.14 26.95 3.59
N ILE A 117 21.28 26.80 4.59
CA ILE A 117 20.76 25.49 5.05
C ILE A 117 19.90 24.85 3.95
N VAL A 118 19.01 25.64 3.34
CA VAL A 118 18.16 25.19 2.22
C VAL A 118 19.02 24.77 1.02
N GLN A 119 20.03 25.56 0.66
CA GLN A 119 20.92 25.21 -0.44
C GLN A 119 21.68 23.92 -0.14
N ARG A 120 22.19 23.76 1.09
CA ARG A 120 22.88 22.54 1.50
C ARG A 120 21.97 21.32 1.45
N LEU A 121 20.72 21.45 1.88
CA LEU A 121 19.71 20.41 1.79
C LEU A 121 19.41 20.02 0.33
N LYS A 122 19.23 20.99 -0.57
CA LYS A 122 19.00 20.72 -2.00
C LYS A 122 20.15 19.94 -2.60
N THR A 123 21.38 20.41 -2.42
CA THR A 123 22.59 19.74 -2.91
C THR A 123 22.75 18.34 -2.30
N PHE A 124 22.42 18.17 -1.01
CA PHE A 124 22.43 16.84 -0.39
C PHE A 124 21.42 15.90 -1.04
N ILE A 125 20.18 16.36 -1.25
CA ILE A 125 19.14 15.57 -1.92
C ILE A 125 19.61 15.20 -3.32
N GLU A 126 19.98 16.18 -4.15
CA GLU A 126 20.44 16.00 -5.54
C GLU A 126 21.58 14.98 -5.65
N ASN A 127 22.57 15.04 -4.76
CA ASN A 127 23.72 14.12 -4.77
C ASN A 127 23.38 12.70 -4.28
N ASN A 128 22.26 12.52 -3.58
CA ASN A 128 21.85 11.23 -3.00
C ASN A 128 20.53 10.71 -3.62
N GLY A 129 20.08 11.33 -4.71
CA GLY A 129 18.90 10.94 -5.49
C GLY A 129 17.85 12.05 -5.59
N VAL A 130 16.59 11.64 -5.65
CA VAL A 130 15.43 12.55 -5.61
C VAL A 130 14.82 12.51 -4.20
N SER A 131 14.04 13.52 -3.81
CA SER A 131 13.39 13.53 -2.49
C SER A 131 12.56 12.27 -2.18
N SER A 132 12.08 11.56 -3.21
CA SER A 132 11.41 10.27 -3.07
C SER A 132 12.35 9.11 -2.68
N ALA A 133 13.65 9.20 -2.95
CA ALA A 133 14.64 8.20 -2.51
C ALA A 133 14.76 8.14 -0.98
N PHE A 134 14.47 9.25 -0.30
CA PHE A 134 14.43 9.32 1.16
C PHE A 134 13.10 8.85 1.75
N LYS A 135 12.08 8.60 0.92
CA LYS A 135 10.79 8.10 1.42
C LYS A 135 10.94 6.63 1.75
N LYS A 136 10.85 6.29 3.03
CA LYS A 136 10.70 4.91 3.49
C LYS A 136 9.25 4.72 3.92
N TYR A 137 8.63 3.63 3.51
CA TYR A 137 7.26 3.30 3.90
C TYR A 137 7.24 2.19 4.96
N VAL A 138 6.18 2.17 5.75
CA VAL A 138 5.99 1.20 6.84
C VAL A 138 6.06 -0.23 6.32
N VAL A 139 5.28 -0.53 5.29
CA VAL A 139 5.15 -1.88 4.73
C VAL A 139 6.45 -2.32 4.07
N ASP A 140 7.16 -1.43 3.36
CA ASP A 140 8.46 -1.73 2.74
C ASP A 140 9.49 -2.20 3.77
N LYS A 141 9.53 -1.53 4.93
CA LYS A 141 10.43 -1.91 6.03
C LYS A 141 10.06 -3.30 6.56
N PHE A 142 8.78 -3.53 6.85
CA PHE A 142 8.32 -4.78 7.45
C PHE A 142 8.48 -5.98 6.53
N VAL A 143 8.18 -5.83 5.23
CA VAL A 143 8.34 -6.85 4.19
C VAL A 143 9.81 -7.26 4.08
N ARG A 144 10.72 -6.28 4.05
CA ARG A 144 12.17 -6.50 3.98
C ARG A 144 12.70 -7.25 5.19
N GLU A 145 12.29 -6.88 6.40
CA GLU A 145 12.69 -7.55 7.64
C GLU A 145 12.26 -9.03 7.68
N ARG A 146 11.25 -9.41 6.90
CA ARG A 146 10.74 -10.79 6.81
C ARG A 146 11.30 -11.59 5.64
N GLY A 147 12.24 -11.02 4.88
CA GLY A 147 12.90 -11.69 3.76
C GLY A 147 12.06 -11.74 2.48
N VAL A 148 10.96 -11.00 2.41
CA VAL A 148 10.15 -10.85 1.19
C VAL A 148 10.64 -9.61 0.44
N THR A 149 10.72 -9.68 -0.89
CA THR A 149 11.11 -8.53 -1.72
C THR A 149 9.86 -7.77 -2.13
N MET A 150 9.87 -6.44 -2.04
CA MET A 150 8.78 -5.61 -2.55
C MET A 150 9.23 -4.72 -3.69
N VAL A 151 8.40 -4.62 -4.73
CA VAL A 151 8.60 -3.77 -5.89
C VAL A 151 7.38 -2.87 -6.04
N ARG A 152 7.61 -1.56 -6.14
CA ARG A 152 6.56 -0.57 -6.37
C ARG A 152 6.47 -0.22 -7.84
N LEU A 153 5.25 -0.20 -8.37
CA LEU A 153 5.01 0.19 -9.75
C LEU A 153 5.28 1.69 -9.94
N PRO A 154 5.75 2.11 -11.13
CA PRO A 154 5.78 3.51 -11.51
C PRO A 154 4.37 4.14 -11.43
N PRO A 155 4.23 5.37 -10.90
CA PRO A 155 2.95 6.08 -10.89
C PRO A 155 2.35 6.19 -12.29
N TYR A 156 1.03 6.04 -12.42
CA TYR A 156 0.28 6.14 -13.68
C TYR A 156 0.57 5.05 -14.73
N HIS A 157 1.18 3.94 -14.34
CA HIS A 157 1.43 2.78 -15.20
C HIS A 157 0.62 1.55 -14.77
N CYS A 158 -0.70 1.68 -14.68
CA CYS A 158 -1.60 0.61 -14.23
C CYS A 158 -1.56 -0.65 -15.10
N PHE A 159 -1.16 -0.54 -16.37
CA PHE A 159 -0.96 -1.69 -17.26
C PHE A 159 0.17 -2.65 -16.81
N LEU A 160 1.07 -2.20 -15.92
CA LEU A 160 2.07 -3.04 -15.28
C LEU A 160 1.51 -3.81 -14.07
N SER A 161 0.27 -3.51 -13.65
CA SER A 161 -0.41 -4.15 -12.54
C SER A 161 -1.19 -5.36 -13.02
N SER A 162 -0.75 -6.56 -12.61
CA SER A 162 -1.42 -7.81 -12.96
C SER A 162 -2.87 -7.87 -12.48
N ILE A 163 -3.17 -7.26 -11.32
CA ILE A 163 -4.54 -7.20 -10.79
C ILE A 163 -5.46 -6.36 -11.68
N GLU A 164 -4.98 -5.27 -12.30
CA GLU A 164 -5.80 -4.44 -13.19
C GLU A 164 -6.13 -5.18 -14.49
N LEU A 165 -5.18 -5.97 -15.02
CA LEU A 165 -5.44 -6.86 -16.16
C LEU A 165 -6.49 -7.92 -15.82
N MET A 166 -6.35 -8.58 -14.66
CA MET A 166 -7.32 -9.57 -14.19
C MET A 166 -8.71 -8.96 -13.97
N ARG A 167 -8.78 -7.75 -13.38
CA ARG A 167 -10.03 -6.99 -13.20
C ARG A 167 -10.67 -6.65 -14.53
N ALA A 168 -9.91 -6.26 -15.54
CA ALA A 168 -10.43 -5.98 -16.88
C ALA A 168 -11.09 -7.23 -17.50
N GLN A 169 -10.41 -8.39 -17.42
CA GLN A 169 -10.95 -9.67 -17.88
C GLN A 169 -12.21 -10.08 -17.11
N LEU A 170 -12.19 -9.93 -15.77
CA LEU A 170 -13.33 -10.24 -14.92
C LEU A 170 -14.54 -9.35 -15.29
N LYS A 171 -14.34 -8.05 -15.44
CA LYS A 171 -15.39 -7.11 -15.87
C LYS A 171 -15.99 -7.52 -17.21
N GLN A 172 -15.18 -7.88 -18.20
CA GLN A 172 -15.67 -8.36 -19.49
C GLN A 172 -16.54 -9.62 -19.37
N LYS A 173 -16.10 -10.60 -18.57
CA LYS A 173 -16.89 -11.82 -18.32
C LYS A 173 -18.21 -11.52 -17.63
N VAL A 174 -18.21 -10.65 -16.62
CA VAL A 174 -19.42 -10.23 -15.91
C VAL A 174 -20.37 -9.52 -16.87
N MET A 175 -19.88 -8.57 -17.68
CA MET A 175 -20.71 -7.86 -18.67
C MET A 175 -21.28 -8.80 -19.74
N ALA A 176 -20.54 -9.84 -20.16
CA ALA A 176 -21.05 -10.84 -21.09
C ALA A 176 -22.12 -11.74 -20.46
N SER A 177 -22.06 -11.95 -19.14
CA SER A 177 -22.92 -12.88 -18.40
C SER A 177 -24.11 -12.22 -17.70
N CYS A 178 -24.14 -10.89 -17.61
CA CYS A 178 -25.10 -10.12 -16.84
C CYS A 178 -25.62 -8.91 -17.63
N SER A 179 -26.93 -8.69 -17.62
CA SER A 179 -27.57 -7.45 -18.06
C SER A 179 -27.69 -6.48 -16.89
N THR A 180 -27.76 -5.16 -17.13
CA THR A 180 -27.97 -4.13 -16.10
C THR A 180 -29.29 -4.27 -15.31
N LYS A 181 -30.18 -5.18 -15.75
CA LYS A 181 -31.45 -5.53 -15.10
C LYS A 181 -31.38 -6.79 -14.22
N SER A 182 -30.22 -7.47 -14.17
CA SER A 182 -30.06 -8.73 -13.43
C SER A 182 -29.78 -8.44 -11.95
N SER A 183 -30.49 -9.08 -11.02
CA SER A 183 -30.19 -8.97 -9.59
C SER A 183 -28.89 -9.74 -9.25
N LEU A 184 -28.06 -9.18 -8.37
CA LEU A 184 -26.81 -9.79 -7.89
C LEU A 184 -27.03 -11.15 -7.20
N GLU A 185 -28.25 -11.41 -6.72
CA GLU A 185 -28.61 -12.61 -5.94
C GLU A 185 -28.97 -13.83 -6.81
N GLN A 186 -29.17 -13.65 -8.12
CA GLN A 186 -29.75 -14.72 -8.97
C GLN A 186 -28.77 -15.77 -9.49
N LYS A 187 -27.47 -15.73 -9.13
CA LYS A 187 -26.45 -16.63 -9.72
C LYS A 187 -25.43 -17.17 -8.71
N SER A 188 -25.91 -17.69 -7.58
CA SER A 188 -25.09 -18.50 -6.65
C SER A 188 -25.26 -20.02 -6.83
N GLY A 189 -26.02 -20.47 -7.83
CA GLY A 189 -26.19 -21.89 -8.13
C GLY A 189 -26.12 -22.14 -9.63
N GLU A 190 -24.94 -22.51 -10.12
CA GLU A 190 -24.69 -23.42 -11.25
C GLU A 190 -23.20 -23.34 -11.58
N GLY A 191 -22.49 -24.43 -11.26
CA GLY A 191 -21.05 -24.60 -11.43
C GLY A 191 -20.53 -25.70 -10.53
#